data_AF-A0A087TF57-F1
#
_entry.id   AF-A0A087TF57-F1
#
_cell.length_a   1.000
_cell.length_b   1.000
_cell.length_c   1.000
_cell.angle_alpha   90.00
_cell.angle_beta   90.00
_cell.angle_gamma   90.00
#
_symmetry.space_group_name_H-M   'P 1'
#
loop_
_entity.id
_entity.type
_entity.pdbx_description
1 polymer ?
#
loop_
_entity_poly.entity_id
_entity_poly.type
_entity_poly.pdbx_seq_one_letter_code
_entity_poly.pdbx_strand_id
1 'polypeptide(L)'
;MVTAAVWYVILDSYLRKFHFIKKNSANLIPKFCWLAYLALLTTVSASRVFIAAHFPHQCFIGIAVGWLVALELDNIIQKHLNTFQYCAITAGMLASALSMYGFLKAIGVNPMWSVDRAIKWCAKPEYVHLDTSPFFSMMRYCGFMLGMGFGFNSQYFKNASKQNFTMAMRIVCALLSIGVCKLSEKIDFPKENMLLFYIESFFLNALLSYVMIAIVPNLVSKIWTTKVKKH
;
A
#
# COMPACT_ATOMS: atom_id res chain seq x y z
N MET A 1 -3.50 7.48 9.22
CA MET A 1 -3.60 7.98 7.83
C MET A 1 -2.40 7.47 7.04
N VAL A 2 -2.58 6.50 6.13
CA VAL A 2 -1.47 5.87 5.38
C VAL A 2 -0.69 6.90 4.54
N THR A 3 -1.37 7.95 4.10
CA THR A 3 -0.78 9.08 3.36
C THR A 3 0.35 9.76 4.12
N ALA A 4 0.30 9.83 5.46
CA ALA A 4 1.38 10.41 6.26
C ALA A 4 2.69 9.64 6.10
N ALA A 5 2.64 8.31 6.25
CA ALA A 5 3.83 7.48 6.13
C ALA A 5 4.43 7.53 4.72
N VAL A 6 3.59 7.41 3.68
CA VAL A 6 4.04 7.37 2.29
C VAL A 6 4.69 8.70 1.87
N TRP A 7 4.04 9.83 2.15
CA TRP A 7 4.59 11.13 1.80
C TRP A 7 5.87 11.45 2.58
N TYR A 8 5.95 11.05 3.84
CA TYR A 8 7.17 11.19 4.64
C TYR A 8 8.36 10.47 3.98
N VAL A 9 8.20 9.18 3.64
CA VAL A 9 9.27 8.37 3.04
C VAL A 9 9.69 8.90 1.67
N ILE A 10 8.73 9.34 0.84
CA ILE A 10 9.02 9.94 -0.48
C ILE A 10 9.80 11.25 -0.31
N LEU A 11 9.36 12.13 0.58
CA LEU A 11 10.00 13.42 0.85
C LEU A 11 11.43 13.22 1.36
N ASP A 12 11.61 12.33 2.34
CA ASP A 12 12.90 12.02 2.93
C ASP A 12 13.87 11.41 1.89
N SER A 13 13.40 10.42 1.12
CA SER A 13 14.17 9.82 0.02
C SER A 13 14.60 10.86 -1.04
N TYR A 14 13.71 11.79 -1.38
CA TYR A 14 13.98 12.87 -2.32
C TYR A 14 15.05 13.82 -1.76
N LEU A 15 14.89 14.30 -0.53
CA LEU A 15 15.82 15.22 0.12
C LEU A 15 17.22 14.61 0.29
N ARG A 16 17.32 13.32 0.60
CA ARG A 16 18.61 12.59 0.67
C ARG A 16 19.27 12.45 -0.69
N LYS A 17 18.51 12.10 -1.74
CA LYS A 17 19.04 11.92 -3.10
C LYS A 17 19.68 13.18 -3.65
N PHE A 18 19.07 14.34 -3.41
CA PHE A 18 19.59 15.64 -3.87
C PHE A 18 20.58 16.29 -2.88
N HIS A 19 21.02 15.57 -1.83
CA HIS A 19 21.97 16.04 -0.82
C HIS A 19 21.55 17.34 -0.09
N PHE A 20 20.28 17.73 -0.14
CA PHE A 20 19.78 18.95 0.51
C PHE A 20 19.90 18.92 2.04
N ILE A 21 20.08 17.72 2.61
CA ILE A 21 20.20 17.47 4.06
C ILE A 21 21.64 17.68 4.58
N LYS A 22 22.68 17.65 3.72
CA LYS A 22 24.08 17.76 4.20
C LYS A 22 24.71 19.13 3.90
N LYS A 23 25.08 19.82 4.99
CA LYS A 23 26.08 20.90 5.12
C LYS A 23 25.72 22.29 4.55
N ASN A 24 24.55 22.85 4.90
CA ASN A 24 24.41 24.29 5.23
C ASN A 24 23.04 24.58 5.86
N SER A 25 23.01 25.23 7.03
CA SER A 25 21.77 25.57 7.77
C SER A 25 20.89 26.63 7.08
N ALA A 26 21.39 27.23 5.99
CA ALA A 26 20.71 28.26 5.20
C ALA A 26 19.82 27.70 4.07
N ASN A 27 19.79 26.38 3.83
CA ASN A 27 18.93 25.81 2.79
C ASN A 27 17.45 25.93 3.17
N LEU A 28 16.70 26.77 2.46
CA LEU A 28 15.26 26.96 2.63
C LEU A 28 14.43 25.81 2.02
N ILE A 29 15.02 25.06 1.08
CA ILE A 29 14.35 24.00 0.32
C ILE A 29 13.83 22.87 1.25
N PRO A 30 14.64 22.27 2.15
CA PRO A 30 14.12 21.26 3.09
C PRO A 30 13.00 21.80 3.97
N LYS A 31 13.14 23.04 4.47
CA LYS A 31 12.12 23.68 5.32
C LYS A 31 10.81 23.85 4.57
N PHE A 32 10.86 24.32 3.33
CA PHE A 32 9.70 24.45 2.46
C PHE A 32 9.05 23.09 2.16
N CYS A 33 9.84 22.07 1.86
CA CYS A 33 9.37 20.70 1.64
C CYS A 33 8.64 20.13 2.87
N TRP A 34 9.18 20.30 4.07
CA TRP A 34 8.53 19.87 5.32
C TRP A 34 7.27 20.67 5.63
N LEU A 35 7.26 21.98 5.37
CA LEU A 35 6.08 22.82 5.53
C LEU A 35 4.97 22.40 4.55
N ALA A 36 5.31 22.13 3.29
CA ALA A 36 4.38 21.64 2.28
C ALA A 36 3.79 20.27 2.67
N TYR A 37 4.61 19.37 3.21
CA TYR A 37 4.15 18.08 3.76
C TYR A 37 3.15 18.28 4.92
N LEU A 38 3.46 19.16 5.87
CA LEU A 38 2.57 19.47 6.99
C LEU A 38 1.25 20.07 6.50
N ALA A 39 1.30 21.03 5.56
CA ALA A 39 0.12 21.64 4.97
C ALA A 39 -0.75 20.61 4.24
N LEU A 40 -0.15 19.72 3.46
CA LEU A 40 -0.88 18.64 2.77
C LEU A 40 -1.58 17.74 3.79
N LEU A 41 -0.89 17.35 4.87
CA LEU A 41 -1.48 16.52 5.92
C LEU A 41 -2.64 17.18 6.66
N THR A 42 -2.50 18.46 7.01
CA THR A 42 -3.57 19.18 7.68
C THR A 42 -4.76 19.36 6.74
N THR A 43 -4.55 19.67 5.46
CA THR A 43 -5.63 19.74 4.47
C THR A 43 -6.36 18.41 4.30
N VAL A 44 -5.64 17.30 4.13
CA VAL A 44 -6.28 15.96 3.98
C VAL A 44 -7.03 15.58 5.27
N SER A 45 -6.48 15.91 6.44
CA SER A 45 -7.12 15.63 7.73
C SER A 45 -8.38 16.48 7.93
N ALA A 46 -8.31 17.77 7.62
CA ALA A 46 -9.44 18.69 7.71
C ALA A 46 -10.56 18.27 6.75
N SER A 47 -10.23 17.86 5.52
CA SER A 47 -11.21 17.34 4.56
C SER A 47 -12.02 16.16 5.13
N ARG A 48 -11.38 15.24 5.86
CA ARG A 48 -12.06 14.11 6.50
C ARG A 48 -12.95 14.50 7.67
N VAL A 49 -12.56 15.53 8.43
CA VAL A 49 -13.39 16.10 9.50
C VAL A 49 -14.59 16.84 8.91
N PHE A 50 -14.42 17.61 7.83
CA PHE A 50 -15.50 18.35 7.17
C PHE A 50 -16.59 17.43 6.59
N ILE A 51 -16.21 16.26 6.04
CA ILE A 51 -17.16 15.27 5.53
C ILE A 51 -17.77 14.43 6.68
N ALA A 52 -17.45 14.75 7.94
CA ALA A 52 -17.84 13.99 9.13
C ALA A 52 -17.49 12.49 9.06
N ALA A 53 -16.47 12.15 8.26
CA ALA A 53 -16.02 10.77 8.10
C ALA A 53 -15.13 10.32 9.26
N HIS A 54 -14.42 11.26 9.90
CA HIS A 54 -13.55 11.01 11.05
C HIS A 54 -13.64 12.13 12.08
N PHE A 55 -13.54 11.76 13.35
CA PHE A 55 -13.43 12.74 14.42
C PHE A 55 -12.04 13.39 14.44
N PRO A 56 -11.91 14.66 14.88
CA PRO A 56 -10.63 15.36 14.90
C PRO A 56 -9.53 14.61 15.66
N HIS A 57 -9.85 14.02 16.82
CA HIS A 57 -8.90 13.25 17.61
C HIS A 57 -8.37 12.01 16.86
N GLN A 58 -9.21 11.33 16.06
CA GLN A 58 -8.80 10.20 15.24
C GLN A 58 -7.84 10.64 14.13
N CYS A 59 -8.06 11.81 13.53
CA CYS A 59 -7.13 12.38 12.55
C CYS A 59 -5.76 12.66 13.17
N PHE A 60 -5.71 13.32 14.33
CA PHE A 60 -4.44 13.61 15.03
C PHE A 60 -3.67 12.34 15.39
N ILE A 61 -4.33 11.37 16.03
CA ILE A 61 -3.71 10.08 16.36
C ILE A 61 -3.26 9.37 15.07
N GLY A 62 -4.06 9.43 14.01
CA GLY A 62 -3.74 8.82 12.73
C GLY A 62 -2.54 9.45 12.00
N ILE A 63 -2.26 10.74 12.21
CA ILE A 63 -1.04 11.41 11.74
C ILE A 63 0.16 10.95 12.58
N ALA A 64 0.04 10.98 13.91
CA ALA A 64 1.11 10.60 14.82
C ALA A 64 1.56 9.14 14.58
N VAL A 65 0.62 8.21 14.53
CA VAL A 65 0.90 6.80 14.21
C VAL A 65 1.50 6.65 12.82
N GLY A 66 0.98 7.38 11.82
CA GLY A 66 1.53 7.33 10.46
C GLY A 66 2.97 7.82 10.39
N TRP A 67 3.32 8.85 11.15
CA TRP A 67 4.69 9.35 11.24
C TRP A 67 5.63 8.36 11.95
N LEU A 68 5.20 7.77 13.07
CA LEU A 68 5.97 6.73 13.77
C LEU A 68 6.26 5.53 12.85
N VAL A 69 5.25 5.06 12.12
CA VAL A 69 5.42 3.97 11.14
C VAL A 69 6.44 4.37 10.06
N ALA A 70 6.46 5.62 9.63
CA ALA A 70 7.42 6.10 8.62
C ALA A 70 8.87 6.04 9.12
N LEU A 71 9.10 6.43 10.38
CA LEU A 71 10.42 6.38 11.02
C LEU A 71 10.92 4.95 11.14
N GLU A 72 10.06 4.04 11.60
CA GLU A 72 10.41 2.62 11.71
C GLU A 72 10.63 1.98 10.33
N LEU A 73 9.87 2.36 9.31
CA LEU A 73 10.05 1.86 7.94
C LEU A 73 11.37 2.34 7.30
N ASP A 74 11.85 3.55 7.62
CA ASP A 74 13.16 4.02 7.13
C ASP A 74 14.32 3.20 7.74
N ASN A 75 14.16 2.77 9.00
CA ASN A 75 15.12 1.89 9.68
C ASN A 75 15.09 0.45 9.14
N ILE A 76 13.93 -0.02 8.68
CA ILE A 76 13.79 -1.36 8.11
C ILE A 76 14.21 -1.34 6.63
N ILE A 77 15.43 -1.82 6.35
CA ILE A 77 15.87 -2.04 4.97
C ILE A 77 15.02 -3.18 4.37
N GLN A 78 13.92 -2.82 3.71
CA GLN A 78 12.93 -3.74 3.13
C GLN A 78 13.58 -4.83 2.25
N LYS A 79 14.74 -4.55 1.63
CA LYS A 79 15.45 -5.48 0.74
C LYS A 79 16.07 -6.71 1.43
N HIS A 80 16.25 -6.72 2.75
CA HIS A 80 16.96 -7.80 3.44
C HIS A 80 16.05 -8.75 4.22
N LEU A 81 14.74 -8.55 4.18
CA LEU A 81 13.80 -9.43 4.86
C LEU A 81 13.62 -10.75 4.10
N ASN A 82 13.77 -11.86 4.82
CA ASN A 82 13.57 -13.20 4.27
C ASN A 82 12.08 -13.43 3.97
N THR A 83 11.77 -14.32 3.01
CA THR A 83 10.37 -14.70 2.69
C THR A 83 9.60 -15.14 3.94
N PHE A 84 10.25 -15.86 4.85
CA PHE A 84 9.64 -16.27 6.12
C PHE A 84 9.21 -15.08 6.98
N GLN A 85 10.02 -14.03 7.07
CA GLN A 85 9.68 -12.83 7.84
C GLN A 85 8.49 -12.10 7.22
N TYR A 86 8.42 -12.01 5.88
CA TYR A 86 7.24 -11.47 5.20
C TYR A 86 5.99 -12.30 5.47
N CYS A 87 6.08 -13.63 5.40
CA CYS A 87 4.98 -14.52 5.75
C CYS A 87 4.55 -14.33 7.21
N ALA A 88 5.51 -14.20 8.14
CA ALA A 88 5.23 -13.97 9.56
C ALA A 88 4.55 -12.62 9.81
N ILE A 89 5.00 -11.56 9.13
CA ILE A 89 4.37 -10.22 9.20
C ILE A 89 2.93 -10.30 8.64
N THR A 90 2.73 -10.90 7.46
CA THR A 90 1.40 -11.08 6.89
C THR A 90 0.49 -11.89 7.81
N ALA A 91 1.00 -12.99 8.38
CA ALA A 91 0.25 -13.81 9.34
C ALA A 91 -0.09 -13.00 10.60
N GLY A 92 0.83 -12.19 11.11
CA GLY A 92 0.60 -11.27 12.23
C GLY A 92 -0.49 -10.22 11.93
N MET A 93 -0.46 -9.63 10.74
CA MET A 93 -1.49 -8.67 10.31
C MET A 93 -2.87 -9.34 10.20
N LEU A 94 -2.95 -10.53 9.60
CA LEU A 94 -4.20 -11.30 9.53
C LEU A 94 -4.69 -11.71 10.92
N ALA A 95 -3.80 -12.21 11.77
CA ALA A 95 -4.11 -12.59 13.15
C ALA A 95 -4.62 -11.39 13.95
N SER A 96 -4.02 -10.21 13.80
CA SER A 96 -4.51 -8.99 14.45
C SER A 96 -5.91 -8.59 13.98
N ALA A 97 -6.21 -8.73 12.68
CA ALA A 97 -7.51 -8.42 12.12
C ALA A 97 -8.59 -9.39 12.64
N LEU A 98 -8.28 -10.69 12.65
CA LEU A 98 -9.16 -11.73 13.17
C LEU A 98 -9.34 -11.63 14.68
N SER A 99 -8.28 -11.31 15.42
CA SER A 99 -8.33 -11.07 16.86
C SER A 99 -9.23 -9.89 17.19
N MET A 100 -9.12 -8.78 16.44
CA MET A 100 -9.98 -7.62 16.63
C MET A 100 -11.44 -7.96 16.30
N TYR A 101 -11.69 -8.71 15.22
CA TYR A 101 -13.02 -9.19 14.89
C TYR A 101 -13.61 -10.05 16.01
N GLY A 102 -12.83 -11.01 16.53
CA GLY A 102 -13.22 -11.87 17.65
C GLY A 102 -13.47 -11.07 18.93
N PHE A 103 -12.62 -10.11 19.25
CA PHE A 103 -12.78 -9.22 20.39
C PHE A 103 -14.08 -8.42 20.32
N LEU A 104 -14.35 -7.76 19.18
CA LEU A 104 -15.59 -7.02 18.95
C LEU A 104 -16.81 -7.92 19.11
N LYS A 105 -16.76 -9.13 18.58
CA LYS A 105 -17.83 -10.12 18.72
C LYS A 105 -18.02 -10.55 20.19
N ALA A 106 -16.94 -10.71 20.95
CA ALA A 106 -16.99 -11.11 22.36
C ALA A 106 -17.64 -10.03 23.25
N ILE A 107 -17.45 -8.75 22.94
CA ILE A 107 -18.13 -7.64 23.63
C ILE A 107 -19.56 -7.39 23.09
N GLY A 108 -20.07 -8.26 22.21
CA GLY A 108 -21.44 -8.17 21.67
C GLY A 108 -21.61 -7.19 20.50
N VAL A 109 -20.52 -6.64 19.96
CA VAL A 109 -20.56 -5.70 18.83
C VAL A 109 -20.33 -6.46 17.53
N ASN A 110 -21.36 -6.57 16.68
CA ASN A 110 -21.20 -7.17 15.35
C ASN A 110 -20.45 -6.19 14.41
N PRO A 111 -19.23 -6.53 13.93
CA PRO A 111 -18.46 -5.65 13.03
C PRO A 111 -19.13 -5.41 11.67
N MET A 112 -19.96 -6.35 11.23
CA MET A 112 -20.71 -6.27 9.96
C MET A 112 -22.08 -5.60 10.10
N TRP A 113 -22.45 -5.15 11.31
CA TRP A 113 -23.75 -4.55 11.58
C TRP A 113 -24.11 -3.40 10.63
N SER A 114 -23.13 -2.57 10.25
CA SER A 114 -23.35 -1.47 9.31
C SER A 114 -23.67 -1.97 7.90
N VAL A 115 -23.03 -3.07 7.47
CA VAL A 115 -23.28 -3.71 6.18
C VAL A 115 -24.64 -4.39 6.20
N ASP A 116 -24.96 -5.13 7.27
CA ASP A 116 -26.25 -5.81 7.43
C ASP A 116 -27.41 -4.80 7.40
N ARG A 117 -27.24 -3.63 8.05
CA ARG A 117 -28.22 -2.54 7.99
C ARG A 117 -28.30 -1.91 6.61
N ALA A 118 -27.17 -1.69 5.95
CA ALA A 118 -27.16 -1.14 4.60
C ALA A 118 -27.91 -2.06 3.63
N ILE A 119 -27.67 -3.37 3.68
CA ILE A 119 -28.36 -4.36 2.84
C ILE A 119 -29.86 -4.39 3.16
N LYS A 120 -30.24 -4.32 4.43
CA LYS A 120 -31.65 -4.39 4.86
C LYS A 120 -32.48 -3.17 4.46
N TRP A 121 -31.92 -1.98 4.53
CA TRP A 121 -32.68 -0.71 4.40
C TRP A 121 -32.41 0.05 3.11
N CYS A 122 -31.40 -0.31 2.32
CA CYS A 122 -31.12 0.36 1.06
C CYS A 122 -32.13 -0.05 -0.01
N ALA A 123 -32.68 0.93 -0.75
CA ALA A 123 -33.62 0.69 -1.84
C ALA A 123 -33.03 -0.17 -2.98
N LYS A 124 -31.70 -0.15 -3.13
CA LYS A 124 -30.95 -0.96 -4.11
C LYS A 124 -29.76 -1.62 -3.40
N PRO A 125 -29.89 -2.87 -2.93
CA PRO A 125 -28.81 -3.55 -2.20
C PRO A 125 -27.55 -3.74 -3.04
N GLU A 126 -27.68 -3.74 -4.36
CA GLU A 126 -26.56 -3.79 -5.32
C GLU A 126 -25.58 -2.61 -5.18
N TYR A 127 -26.03 -1.47 -4.64
CA TYR A 127 -25.16 -0.30 -4.41
C TYR A 127 -24.33 -0.42 -3.12
N VAL A 128 -24.55 -1.47 -2.32
CA VAL A 128 -23.73 -1.73 -1.13
C VAL A 128 -22.43 -2.41 -1.56
N HIS A 129 -21.34 -1.65 -1.55
CA HIS A 129 -20.03 -2.13 -1.97
C HIS A 129 -19.27 -2.74 -0.78
N LEU A 130 -19.19 -4.07 -0.72
CA LEU A 130 -18.40 -4.81 0.27
C LEU A 130 -16.90 -4.44 0.24
N ASP A 131 -16.44 -3.95 -0.89
CA ASP A 131 -15.09 -3.45 -1.19
C ASP A 131 -14.71 -2.21 -0.34
N THR A 132 -15.71 -1.57 0.29
CA THR A 132 -15.49 -0.45 1.21
C THR A 132 -15.32 -0.89 2.66
N SER A 133 -15.47 -2.18 2.95
CA SER A 133 -15.35 -2.70 4.31
C SER A 133 -13.91 -2.63 4.84
N PRO A 134 -13.72 -2.40 6.15
CA PRO A 134 -12.39 -2.43 6.77
C PRO A 134 -11.68 -3.78 6.59
N PHE A 135 -12.44 -4.88 6.64
CA PHE A 135 -11.90 -6.23 6.48
C PHE A 135 -11.38 -6.49 5.06
N PHE A 136 -12.09 -6.01 4.03
CA PHE A 136 -11.59 -6.03 2.65
C PHE A 136 -10.27 -5.28 2.52
N SER A 137 -10.17 -4.08 3.11
CA SER A 137 -8.93 -3.29 3.09
C SER A 137 -7.77 -4.04 3.76
N MET A 138 -8.03 -4.73 4.87
CA MET A 138 -7.01 -5.56 5.53
C MET A 138 -6.57 -6.73 4.65
N MET A 139 -7.49 -7.43 3.99
CA MET A 139 -7.14 -8.53 3.08
C MET A 139 -6.29 -8.06 1.90
N ARG A 140 -6.60 -6.88 1.35
CA ARG A 140 -5.76 -6.24 0.34
C ARG A 140 -4.35 -5.97 0.84
N TYR A 141 -4.19 -5.37 2.01
CA TYR A 141 -2.87 -5.06 2.57
C TYR A 141 -2.07 -6.32 2.91
N CYS A 142 -2.70 -7.33 3.48
CA CYS A 142 -2.05 -8.60 3.79
C CYS A 142 -1.62 -9.35 2.52
N GLY A 143 -2.50 -9.40 1.52
CA GLY A 143 -2.18 -9.98 0.22
C GLY A 143 -1.02 -9.25 -0.44
N PHE A 144 -1.08 -7.92 -0.49
CA PHE A 144 0.00 -7.09 -1.05
C PHE A 144 1.33 -7.38 -0.35
N MET A 145 1.38 -7.36 0.99
CA MET A 145 2.57 -7.67 1.79
C MET A 145 3.15 -9.05 1.47
N LEU A 146 2.30 -10.08 1.38
CA LEU A 146 2.73 -11.43 1.04
C LEU A 146 3.39 -11.48 -0.35
N GLY A 147 2.73 -10.91 -1.36
CA GLY A 147 3.25 -10.89 -2.73
C GLY A 147 4.52 -10.04 -2.88
N MET A 148 4.68 -8.98 -2.08
CA MET A 148 5.95 -8.25 -1.99
C MET A 148 7.08 -9.14 -1.48
N GLY A 149 6.81 -9.95 -0.44
CA GLY A 149 7.79 -10.86 0.14
C GLY A 149 8.30 -11.91 -0.85
N PHE A 150 7.39 -12.52 -1.61
CA PHE A 150 7.77 -13.42 -2.72
C PHE A 150 8.45 -12.65 -3.87
N GLY A 151 8.00 -11.43 -4.16
CA GLY A 151 8.54 -10.58 -5.21
C GLY A 151 10.01 -10.26 -4.98
N PHE A 152 10.37 -9.71 -3.83
CA PHE A 152 11.74 -9.33 -3.49
C PHE A 152 12.69 -10.52 -3.40
N ASN A 153 12.21 -11.67 -2.92
CA ASN A 153 13.04 -12.88 -2.79
C ASN A 153 13.13 -13.72 -4.08
N SER A 154 12.35 -13.39 -5.10
CA SER A 154 12.34 -14.10 -6.39
C SER A 154 13.63 -13.92 -7.19
N GLN A 155 13.95 -14.91 -8.03
CA GLN A 155 15.07 -14.81 -8.97
C GLN A 155 14.85 -13.70 -10.02
N TYR A 156 13.59 -13.39 -10.36
CA TYR A 156 13.25 -12.33 -11.30
C TYR A 156 13.66 -10.95 -10.77
N PHE A 157 13.39 -10.67 -9.49
CA PHE A 157 13.83 -9.43 -8.87
C PHE A 157 15.36 -9.36 -8.75
N LYS A 158 16.02 -10.46 -8.37
CA LYS A 158 17.50 -10.52 -8.33
C LYS A 158 18.13 -10.23 -9.69
N ASN A 159 17.57 -10.76 -10.77
CA ASN A 159 18.05 -10.51 -12.13
C ASN A 159 17.82 -9.06 -12.57
N ALA A 160 16.64 -8.50 -12.28
CA ALA A 160 16.35 -7.11 -12.57
C ALA A 160 17.28 -6.16 -11.77
N SER A 161 17.46 -6.41 -10.47
CA SER A 161 18.26 -5.55 -9.59
C SER A 161 19.76 -5.54 -9.89
N LYS A 162 20.28 -6.51 -10.67
CA LYS A 162 21.68 -6.49 -11.13
C LYS A 162 21.93 -5.41 -12.18
N GLN A 163 20.89 -4.89 -12.83
CA GLN A 163 21.02 -3.90 -13.88
C GLN A 163 20.71 -2.49 -13.39
N ASN A 164 21.47 -1.51 -13.86
CA ASN A 164 21.20 -0.11 -13.59
C ASN A 164 20.05 0.38 -14.49
N PHE A 165 18.87 0.57 -13.91
CA PHE A 165 17.71 1.10 -14.62
C PHE A 165 17.90 2.57 -15.00
N THR A 166 17.86 2.85 -16.30
CA THR A 166 17.78 4.21 -16.85
C THR A 166 16.42 4.85 -16.52
N MET A 167 16.33 6.18 -16.63
CA MET A 167 15.09 6.90 -16.30
C MET A 167 13.92 6.48 -17.20
N ALA A 168 14.18 6.22 -18.49
CA ALA A 168 13.20 5.69 -19.42
C ALA A 168 12.66 4.31 -18.98
N MET A 169 13.53 3.38 -18.56
CA MET A 169 13.09 2.07 -18.06
C MET A 169 12.23 2.20 -16.81
N ARG A 170 12.54 3.14 -15.91
CA ARG A 170 11.72 3.39 -14.71
C ARG A 170 10.33 3.92 -15.06
N ILE A 171 10.23 4.84 -16.01
CA ILE A 171 8.94 5.34 -16.50
C ILE A 171 8.12 4.21 -17.12
N VAL A 172 8.73 3.39 -17.98
CA VAL A 172 8.06 2.24 -18.60
C VAL A 172 7.58 1.25 -17.54
N CYS A 173 8.41 0.92 -16.53
CA CYS A 173 7.99 0.09 -15.41
C CYS A 173 6.78 0.70 -14.66
N ALA A 174 6.80 2.01 -14.40
CA ALA A 174 5.70 2.68 -13.71
C ALA A 174 4.39 2.63 -14.53
N LEU A 175 4.45 2.91 -15.83
CA LEU A 175 3.29 2.84 -16.72
C LEU A 175 2.73 1.42 -16.84
N LEU A 176 3.60 0.42 -16.97
CA LEU A 176 3.18 -0.99 -17.00
C LEU A 176 2.53 -1.39 -15.67
N SER A 177 3.10 -1.02 -14.54
CA SER A 177 2.53 -1.28 -13.22
C SER A 177 1.15 -0.62 -13.05
N ILE A 178 0.96 0.61 -13.52
CA ILE A 178 -0.35 1.29 -13.54
C ILE A 178 -1.33 0.52 -14.44
N GLY A 179 -0.88 0.07 -15.61
CA GLY A 179 -1.68 -0.74 -16.52
C GLY A 179 -2.15 -2.04 -15.88
N VAL A 180 -1.27 -2.77 -15.19
CA VAL A 180 -1.63 -4.00 -14.45
C VAL A 180 -2.64 -3.69 -13.33
N CYS A 181 -2.44 -2.62 -12.57
CA CYS A 181 -3.42 -2.18 -11.56
C CYS A 181 -4.79 -1.91 -12.19
N LYS A 182 -4.83 -1.22 -13.34
CA LYS A 182 -6.08 -0.92 -14.06
C LYS A 182 -6.76 -2.15 -14.65
N LEU A 183 -5.99 -3.14 -15.07
CA LEU A 183 -6.53 -4.44 -15.50
C LEU A 183 -7.11 -5.22 -14.33
N SER A 184 -6.47 -5.15 -13.16
CA SER A 184 -6.98 -5.78 -11.93
C SER A 184 -8.35 -5.25 -11.50
N GLU A 185 -8.69 -4.00 -11.80
CA GLU A 185 -10.01 -3.41 -11.51
C GLU A 185 -11.13 -3.99 -12.38
N LYS A 186 -10.81 -4.66 -13.50
CA LYS A 186 -11.82 -5.27 -14.40
C LYS A 186 -12.23 -6.69 -13.98
N ILE A 187 -11.60 -7.24 -12.95
CA ILE A 187 -11.90 -8.59 -12.46
C ILE A 187 -13.07 -8.46 -11.49
N ASP A 188 -14.25 -8.87 -11.92
CA ASP A 188 -15.44 -8.94 -11.08
C ASP A 188 -15.43 -10.24 -10.27
N PHE A 189 -15.64 -10.12 -8.95
CA PHE A 189 -15.72 -11.27 -8.05
C PHE A 189 -17.18 -11.60 -7.68
N PRO A 190 -17.54 -12.89 -7.59
CA PRO A 190 -18.86 -13.30 -7.14
C PRO A 190 -19.10 -12.88 -5.68
N LYS A 191 -20.09 -12.02 -5.46
CA LYS A 191 -20.41 -11.44 -4.14
C LYS A 191 -21.32 -12.32 -3.28
N GLU A 192 -21.73 -13.48 -3.79
CA GLU A 192 -22.66 -14.39 -3.10
C GLU A 192 -22.07 -14.98 -1.81
N ASN A 193 -20.77 -15.29 -1.84
CA ASN A 193 -20.04 -15.86 -0.71
C ASN A 193 -19.00 -14.86 -0.20
N MET A 194 -19.30 -14.17 0.90
CA MET A 194 -18.42 -13.16 1.49
C MET A 194 -17.00 -13.69 1.80
N LEU A 195 -16.87 -14.93 2.27
CA LEU A 195 -15.57 -15.54 2.56
C LEU A 195 -14.75 -15.76 1.28
N LEU A 196 -15.37 -16.28 0.22
CA LEU A 196 -14.70 -16.47 -1.08
C LEU A 196 -14.25 -15.12 -1.64
N PHE A 197 -15.13 -14.11 -1.59
CA PHE A 197 -14.80 -12.75 -2.01
C PHE A 197 -13.54 -12.20 -1.31
N TYR A 198 -13.41 -12.38 0.00
CA TYR A 198 -12.23 -11.94 0.76
C TYR A 198 -10.96 -12.74 0.41
N ILE A 199 -11.07 -14.05 0.23
CA ILE A 199 -9.96 -14.93 -0.12
C ILE A 199 -9.45 -14.61 -1.54
N GLU A 200 -10.35 -14.48 -2.51
CA GLU A 200 -10.03 -14.12 -3.89
C GLU A 200 -9.36 -12.74 -3.94
N SER A 201 -9.88 -11.77 -3.18
CA SER A 201 -9.29 -10.44 -3.06
C SER A 201 -7.87 -10.49 -2.48
N PHE A 202 -7.63 -11.32 -1.47
CA PHE A 202 -6.30 -11.52 -0.90
C PHE A 202 -5.32 -12.04 -1.96
N PHE A 203 -5.69 -13.11 -2.68
CA PHE A 203 -4.82 -13.71 -3.70
C PHE A 203 -4.60 -12.78 -4.90
N LEU A 204 -5.63 -12.05 -5.34
CA LEU A 204 -5.49 -11.05 -6.40
C LEU A 204 -4.47 -9.99 -6.01
N ASN A 205 -4.54 -9.45 -4.79
CA ASN A 205 -3.62 -8.40 -4.35
C ASN A 205 -2.20 -8.94 -4.11
N ALA A 206 -2.05 -10.21 -3.73
CA ALA A 206 -0.75 -10.88 -3.66
C ALA A 206 -0.13 -11.10 -5.05
N LEU A 207 -0.94 -11.53 -6.02
CA LEU A 207 -0.48 -11.65 -7.40
C LEU A 207 -0.11 -10.28 -7.97
N LEU A 208 -0.93 -9.26 -7.73
CA LEU A 208 -0.71 -7.90 -8.18
C LEU A 208 0.64 -7.35 -7.70
N SER A 209 0.92 -7.43 -6.39
CA SER A 209 2.19 -6.93 -5.85
C SER A 209 3.40 -7.73 -6.35
N TYR A 210 3.26 -9.06 -6.50
CA TYR A 210 4.30 -9.89 -7.10
C TYR A 210 4.61 -9.48 -8.55
N VAL A 211 3.58 -9.25 -9.36
CA VAL A 211 3.73 -8.81 -10.76
C VAL A 211 4.44 -7.45 -10.82
N MET A 212 4.01 -6.48 -10.02
CA MET A 212 4.57 -5.13 -10.01
C MET A 212 6.05 -5.10 -9.58
N ILE A 213 6.44 -5.94 -8.61
CA ILE A 213 7.79 -5.91 -8.02
C ILE A 213 8.78 -6.80 -8.79
N ALA A 214 8.37 -8.00 -9.18
CA ALA A 214 9.29 -8.98 -9.76
C ALA A 214 9.16 -9.09 -11.28
N ILE A 215 7.94 -9.24 -11.80
CA ILE A 215 7.72 -9.56 -13.21
C ILE A 215 7.95 -8.34 -14.10
N VAL A 216 7.29 -7.22 -13.80
CA VAL A 216 7.36 -6.00 -14.63
C VAL A 216 8.81 -5.51 -14.79
N PRO A 217 9.61 -5.32 -13.72
CA PRO A 217 10.99 -4.86 -13.87
C PRO A 217 11.88 -5.85 -14.64
N ASN A 218 11.69 -7.16 -14.42
CA ASN A 218 12.44 -8.19 -15.14
C ASN A 218 12.10 -8.24 -16.63
N LEU A 219 10.83 -8.09 -17.01
CA LEU A 219 10.42 -7.99 -18.41
C LEU A 219 11.05 -6.78 -19.09
N VAL A 220 10.98 -5.61 -18.46
CA VAL A 220 11.58 -4.37 -19.00
C VAL A 220 13.09 -4.52 -19.16
N SER A 221 13.77 -5.08 -18.15
CA SER A 221 15.22 -5.36 -18.21
C SER A 221 15.59 -6.31 -19.37
N LYS A 222 14.86 -7.42 -19.55
CA LYS A 222 15.12 -8.37 -20.65
C LYS A 222 14.89 -7.75 -22.03
N ILE A 223 13.81 -7.02 -22.22
CA ILE A 223 13.50 -6.38 -23.50
C ILE A 223 14.57 -5.35 -23.87
N TRP A 224 15.00 -4.54 -22.89
CA TRP A 224 15.99 -3.50 -23.14
C TRP A 224 17.38 -4.04 -23.43
N THR A 225 17.81 -5.07 -22.68
CA THR A 225 19.11 -5.74 -22.93
C THR A 225 19.18 -6.44 -24.28
N THR A 226 18.06 -6.99 -24.75
CA THR A 226 17.97 -7.60 -26.08
C THR A 226 18.08 -6.55 -27.19
N LYS A 227 17.55 -5.32 -26.98
CA LYS A 227 17.72 -4.21 -27.93
C LYS A 227 19.17 -3.72 -28.01
N VAL A 228 19.88 -3.65 -26.88
CA VAL A 228 21.29 -3.22 -26.85
C VAL A 228 22.20 -4.22 -27.58
N LYS A 229 21.91 -5.52 -27.56
CA LYS A 229 22.68 -6.54 -28.30
C LYS A 229 22.44 -6.57 -29.81
N LYS A 230 21.41 -5.88 -30.31
CA LYS A 230 21.06 -5.83 -31.74
C LYS A 230 21.59 -4.58 -32.46
N HIS A 231 22.21 -3.66 -31.73
CA HIS A 231 22.97 -2.53 -32.25
C HIS A 231 24.46 -2.78 -32.05
#